data_AF-A0AAD3DBY8-F1
#
_entry.id   AF-A0AAD3DBY8-F1
#
_cell.length_a   1.000
_cell.length_b   1.000
_cell.length_c   1.000
_cell.angle_alpha   90.00
_cell.angle_beta   90.00
_cell.angle_gamma   90.00
#
_symmetry.space_group_name_H-M   'P 1'
#
loop_
_entity.id
_entity.type
_entity.pdbx_description
1 polymer ?
#
loop_
_entity_poly.entity_id
_entity_poly.type
_entity_poly.pdbx_seq_one_letter_code
_entity_poly.pdbx_strand_id
1 'polypeptide(L)'
;MYFDGTMITVKASLEDAAPNCEEDCGIHIHEGASCESVTAQSVSVQNPWVTSGVAVYTSNYKGKGKANFMINVPGTTYEDNIGKVVIVHDKDGGRYACGVLSTEKAENCKM
;
A
#
# COMPACT_ATOMS: atom_id res chain seq x y z
N MET A 1 2.31 -5.73 6.06
CA MET A 1 1.77 -4.44 6.54
C MET A 1 0.96 -4.72 7.80
N TYR A 2 0.99 -3.86 8.81
CA TYR A 2 0.28 -4.08 10.09
C TYR A 2 -0.12 -2.75 10.73
N PHE A 3 -0.95 -2.83 11.76
CA PHE A 3 -1.46 -1.68 12.50
C PHE A 3 -0.78 -1.50 13.85
N ASP A 4 -0.57 -0.25 14.25
CA ASP A 4 -0.01 0.13 15.55
C ASP A 4 -0.92 1.15 16.26
N GLY A 5 -2.13 0.70 16.66
CA GLY A 5 -3.08 1.43 17.49
C GLY A 5 -3.85 2.58 16.81
N THR A 6 -3.15 3.53 16.20
CA THR A 6 -3.73 4.71 15.52
C THR A 6 -3.19 4.94 14.11
N MET A 7 -2.10 4.25 13.76
CA MET A 7 -1.41 4.42 12.49
C MET A 7 -1.31 3.10 11.74
N ILE A 8 -1.41 3.17 10.42
CA ILE A 8 -1.14 2.04 9.54
C ILE A 8 0.34 2.08 9.20
N THR A 9 1.09 1.06 9.62
CA THR A 9 2.52 0.96 9.32
C THR A 9 2.72 0.10 8.07
N VAL A 10 3.26 0.73 7.03
CA VAL A 10 3.64 0.05 5.79
C VAL A 10 5.16 -0.09 5.77
N LYS A 11 5.60 -1.34 5.86
CA LYS A 11 6.98 -1.76 5.60
C LYS A 11 6.94 -2.81 4.51
N ALA A 12 7.63 -2.57 3.41
CA ALA A 12 7.71 -3.49 2.28
C ALA A 12 9.11 -3.53 1.71
N SER A 13 9.51 -4.72 1.28
CA SER A 13 10.63 -4.95 0.37
C SER A 13 10.03 -5.42 -0.94
N LEU A 14 10.42 -4.79 -2.05
CA LEU A 14 9.89 -5.05 -3.38
C LEU A 14 10.99 -5.62 -4.26
N GLU A 15 10.65 -6.63 -5.06
CA GLU A 15 11.53 -7.23 -6.06
C GLU A 15 10.87 -7.17 -7.44
N ASP A 16 11.64 -6.93 -8.49
CA ASP A 16 11.11 -6.76 -9.86
C ASP A 16 10.13 -5.57 -10.02
N ALA A 17 10.23 -4.56 -9.14
CA ALA A 17 9.52 -3.29 -9.31
C ALA A 17 10.12 -2.48 -10.48
N ALA A 18 9.40 -1.49 -11.02
CA ALA A 18 10.02 -0.60 -12.01
C ALA A 18 11.30 0.04 -11.46
N PRO A 19 12.33 0.19 -12.30
CA PRO A 19 13.62 0.71 -11.86
C PRO A 19 13.57 2.22 -11.63
N ASN A 20 14.34 2.70 -10.64
CA ASN A 20 14.52 4.13 -10.32
C ASN A 20 13.20 4.84 -9.99
N CYS A 21 12.35 4.23 -9.18
CA CYS A 21 11.25 4.93 -8.52
C CYS A 21 11.85 5.82 -7.44
N GLU A 22 11.58 7.12 -7.48
CA GLU A 22 12.01 8.06 -6.43
C GLU A 22 10.80 8.58 -5.66
N GLU A 23 9.72 9.02 -6.34
CA GLU A 23 8.43 9.36 -5.68
C GLU A 23 7.16 9.04 -6.52
N ASP A 24 7.30 8.51 -7.74
CA ASP A 24 6.15 8.33 -8.65
C ASP A 24 5.42 6.99 -8.48
N CYS A 25 5.94 6.10 -7.64
CA CYS A 25 5.44 4.74 -7.49
C CYS A 25 4.68 4.60 -6.17
N GLY A 26 3.34 4.66 -6.28
CA GLY A 26 2.43 4.79 -5.15
C GLY A 26 2.04 3.46 -4.50
N ILE A 27 1.72 3.52 -3.22
CA ILE A 27 1.12 2.44 -2.43
C ILE A 27 -0.17 2.99 -1.82
N HIS A 28 -1.32 2.47 -2.23
CA HIS A 28 -2.62 3.00 -1.84
C HIS A 28 -3.45 1.98 -1.09
N ILE A 29 -4.13 2.43 -0.05
CA ILE A 29 -5.19 1.64 0.58
C ILE A 29 -6.49 1.96 -0.14
N HIS A 30 -7.21 0.90 -0.52
CA HIS A 30 -8.52 1.00 -1.13
C HIS A 30 -9.59 0.52 -0.14
N GLU A 31 -10.86 0.91 -0.37
CA GLU A 31 -11.93 0.58 0.57
C GLU A 31 -12.36 -0.87 0.54
N GLY A 32 -12.19 -1.51 -0.61
CA GLY A 32 -12.57 -2.90 -0.85
C GLY A 32 -11.66 -3.90 -0.17
N ALA A 33 -12.11 -5.14 -0.15
CA ALA A 33 -11.53 -6.21 0.65
C ALA A 33 -10.90 -7.34 -0.17
N SER A 34 -10.80 -7.21 -1.49
CA SER A 34 -10.30 -8.27 -2.36
C SER A 34 -9.34 -7.78 -3.44
N CYS A 35 -8.32 -8.59 -3.66
CA CYS A 35 -7.31 -8.43 -4.71
C CYS A 35 -7.75 -9.01 -6.08
N GLU A 36 -8.97 -9.56 -6.19
CA GLU A 36 -9.39 -10.32 -7.39
C GLU A 36 -9.70 -9.43 -8.60
N SER A 37 -10.23 -8.22 -8.39
CA SER A 37 -10.57 -7.32 -9.49
C SER A 37 -10.50 -5.86 -9.08
N VAL A 38 -10.35 -4.96 -10.07
CA VAL A 38 -10.38 -3.50 -9.85
C VAL A 38 -11.70 -3.06 -9.20
N THR A 39 -12.81 -3.68 -9.59
CA THR A 39 -14.13 -3.41 -8.99
C THR A 39 -14.17 -3.83 -7.53
N ALA A 40 -13.64 -5.00 -7.19
CA ALA A 40 -13.62 -5.50 -5.81
C ALA A 40 -12.67 -4.72 -4.89
N GLN A 41 -11.72 -3.99 -5.47
CA GLN A 41 -10.84 -3.09 -4.72
C GLN A 41 -11.58 -1.82 -4.29
N SER A 42 -12.57 -1.33 -5.04
CA SER A 42 -13.34 -0.11 -4.76
C SER A 42 -12.47 1.14 -4.48
N VAL A 43 -12.39 2.04 -5.46
CA VAL A 43 -11.74 3.35 -5.29
C VAL A 43 -12.73 4.35 -4.71
N SER A 44 -12.40 4.93 -3.55
CA SER A 44 -13.21 6.00 -2.98
C SER A 44 -12.81 7.35 -3.59
N VAL A 45 -13.80 8.21 -3.83
CA VAL A 45 -13.60 9.57 -4.39
C VAL A 45 -12.91 10.48 -3.37
N GLN A 46 -13.09 10.19 -2.10
CA GLN A 46 -12.49 10.88 -0.97
C GLN A 46 -11.61 9.85 -0.29
N ASN A 47 -10.38 9.64 -0.78
CA ASN A 47 -9.47 8.62 -0.27
C ASN A 47 -8.78 9.13 1.02
N PRO A 48 -9.25 8.79 2.23
CA PRO A 48 -8.66 9.27 3.48
C PRO A 48 -7.28 8.66 3.75
N TRP A 49 -6.88 7.64 2.98
CA TRP A 49 -5.58 6.96 3.08
C TRP A 49 -4.52 7.55 2.15
N VAL A 50 -4.83 8.60 1.40
CA VAL A 50 -3.84 9.28 0.54
C VAL A 50 -3.23 10.44 1.30
N THR A 51 -1.94 10.32 1.59
CA THR A 51 -1.09 11.47 1.90
C THR A 51 -0.10 11.62 0.76
N SER A 52 -0.28 12.67 -0.06
CA SER A 52 0.57 12.94 -1.22
C SER A 52 2.05 12.96 -0.81
N GLY A 53 2.89 12.21 -1.52
CA GLY A 53 4.32 12.10 -1.25
C GLY A 53 4.72 11.23 -0.04
N VAL A 54 3.78 10.64 0.70
CA VAL A 54 4.09 9.77 1.85
C VAL A 54 3.89 8.30 1.51
N ALA A 55 2.82 7.97 0.78
CA ALA A 55 2.47 6.60 0.46
C ALA A 55 3.13 6.13 -0.84
N VAL A 56 4.46 6.16 -0.89
CA VAL A 56 5.28 5.84 -2.08
C VAL A 56 6.40 4.87 -1.72
N TYR A 57 7.01 4.25 -2.73
CA TYR A 57 8.24 3.46 -2.56
C TYR A 57 9.36 3.96 -3.48
N THR A 58 10.60 3.71 -3.05
CA THR A 58 11.79 3.93 -3.86
C THR A 58 12.33 2.61 -4.38
N SER A 59 12.94 2.61 -5.57
CA SER A 59 13.61 1.45 -6.14
C SER A 59 14.91 1.84 -6.85
N ASN A 60 15.89 0.95 -6.85
CA ASN A 60 17.13 1.17 -7.60
C ASN A 60 17.00 0.72 -9.07
N TYR A 61 18.07 0.88 -9.83
CA TYR A 61 18.13 0.49 -11.25
C TYR A 61 17.89 -1.00 -11.53
N LYS A 62 17.94 -1.86 -10.51
CA LYS A 62 17.66 -3.31 -10.60
C LYS A 62 16.23 -3.68 -10.18
N GLY A 63 15.36 -2.71 -9.93
CA GLY A 63 13.99 -2.96 -9.48
C GLY A 63 13.87 -3.46 -8.04
N LYS A 64 14.95 -3.38 -7.25
CA LYS A 64 14.87 -3.64 -5.80
C LYS A 64 14.37 -2.40 -5.11
N GLY A 65 13.22 -2.51 -4.46
CA GLY A 65 12.54 -1.40 -3.82
C GLY A 65 12.29 -1.58 -2.32
N LYS A 66 12.02 -0.45 -1.66
CA LYS A 66 11.62 -0.42 -0.24
C LYS A 66 10.57 0.65 -0.01
N ALA A 67 9.64 0.33 0.88
CA ALA A 67 8.70 1.29 1.45
C ALA A 67 8.77 1.23 2.97
N ASN A 68 8.79 2.39 3.62
CA ASN A 68 8.67 2.52 5.07
C ASN A 68 8.01 3.85 5.41
N PHE A 69 6.70 3.82 5.64
CA PHE A 69 5.93 4.99 6.02
C PHE A 69 4.76 4.62 6.92
N MET A 70 4.16 5.64 7.52
CA MET A 70 3.00 5.49 8.38
C MET A 70 1.88 6.37 7.84
N ILE A 71 0.66 5.82 7.76
CA ILE A 71 -0.53 6.58 7.38
C ILE A 71 -1.35 6.84 8.63
N ASN A 72 -1.67 8.10 8.89
CA ASN A 72 -2.70 8.48 9.82
C ASN A 72 -4.02 8.62 9.07
N VAL A 73 -5.09 8.02 9.57
CA VAL A 73 -6.41 8.05 8.93
C VAL A 73 -7.41 8.63 9.93
N PRO A 74 -7.51 9.97 10.03
CA PRO A 74 -8.37 10.62 11.01
C PRO A 74 -9.82 10.15 10.92
N GLY A 75 -10.44 9.89 12.07
CA GLY A 75 -11.85 9.48 12.14
C GLY A 75 -12.12 8.01 11.81
N THR A 76 -11.08 7.20 11.62
CA THR A 76 -11.21 5.73 11.50
C THR A 76 -10.56 5.04 12.70
N THR A 77 -11.11 3.89 13.06
CA THR A 77 -10.56 2.98 14.06
C THR A 77 -9.63 1.96 13.43
N TYR A 78 -8.91 1.23 14.27
CA TYR A 78 -8.15 0.05 13.85
C TYR A 78 -9.03 -0.93 13.07
N GLU A 79 -10.21 -1.25 13.62
CA GLU A 79 -11.15 -2.24 13.10
C GLU A 79 -11.70 -1.82 11.74
N ASP A 80 -11.91 -0.52 11.51
CA ASP A 80 -12.44 0.01 10.25
C ASP A 80 -11.53 -0.23 9.06
N ASN A 81 -10.24 -0.47 9.31
CA ASN A 81 -9.23 -0.57 8.27
C ASN A 81 -8.78 -2.02 8.03
N ILE A 82 -9.00 -2.93 8.98
CA ILE A 82 -8.70 -4.35 8.80
C ILE A 82 -9.56 -4.94 7.67
N GLY A 83 -8.95 -5.79 6.84
CA GLY A 83 -9.62 -6.42 5.71
C GLY A 83 -9.65 -5.57 4.45
N LYS A 84 -9.27 -4.29 4.50
CA LYS A 84 -9.05 -3.46 3.31
C LYS A 84 -7.85 -3.94 2.51
N VAL A 85 -7.79 -3.62 1.22
CA VAL A 85 -6.63 -3.97 0.38
C VAL A 85 -5.67 -2.80 0.21
N VAL A 86 -4.38 -3.14 0.18
CA VAL A 86 -3.30 -2.24 -0.21
C VAL A 86 -2.85 -2.63 -1.61
N ILE A 87 -2.83 -1.65 -2.51
CA ILE A 87 -2.36 -1.79 -3.89
C ILE A 87 -1.02 -1.08 -4.00
N VAL A 88 -0.04 -1.77 -4.58
CA VAL A 88 1.22 -1.17 -5.01
C VAL A 88 1.11 -0.91 -6.50
N HIS A 89 1.29 0.35 -6.89
CA HIS A 89 1.24 0.79 -8.27
C HIS A 89 2.64 0.90 -8.86
N ASP A 90 2.74 0.57 -10.14
CA ASP A 90 3.93 0.83 -10.95
C ASP A 90 3.92 2.29 -11.48
N LYS A 91 5.00 2.70 -12.15
CA LYS A 91 5.20 4.07 -12.69
C LYS A 91 4.09 4.54 -13.63
N ASP A 92 3.46 3.63 -14.35
CA ASP A 92 2.36 3.92 -15.27
C ASP A 92 0.98 3.94 -14.58
N GLY A 93 0.95 3.77 -13.25
CA GLY A 93 -0.27 3.62 -12.44
C GLY A 93 -0.86 2.21 -12.50
N GLY A 94 -0.25 1.28 -13.25
CA GLY A 94 -0.63 -0.12 -13.29
C GLY A 94 -0.51 -0.80 -11.93
N ARG A 95 -1.27 -1.86 -11.70
CA ARG A 95 -1.16 -2.63 -10.47
C ARG A 95 0.03 -3.58 -10.55
N TYR A 96 1.00 -3.37 -9.67
CA TYR A 96 2.15 -4.24 -9.50
C TYR A 96 1.89 -5.33 -8.44
N ALA A 97 1.37 -4.97 -7.27
CA ALA A 97 1.06 -5.93 -6.20
C ALA A 97 -0.22 -5.57 -5.43
N CYS A 98 -0.76 -6.54 -4.68
CA CYS A 98 -1.89 -6.33 -3.78
C CYS A 98 -1.80 -7.22 -2.55
N GLY A 99 -2.19 -6.71 -1.39
CA GLY A 99 -2.32 -7.48 -0.17
C GLY A 99 -3.46 -6.99 0.71
N VAL A 100 -4.09 -7.91 1.44
CA VAL A 100 -5.12 -7.57 2.43
C VAL A 100 -4.43 -7.10 3.71
N LEU A 101 -4.92 -5.99 4.26
CA LEU A 101 -4.45 -5.39 5.49
C LEU A 101 -4.96 -6.22 6.68
N SER A 102 -4.05 -6.65 7.54
CA SER A 102 -4.36 -7.57 8.63
C SER A 102 -3.72 -7.15 9.94
N THR A 103 -4.17 -7.77 11.03
CA THR A 103 -3.65 -7.59 12.38
C THR A 103 -2.25 -8.18 12.53
N GLU A 104 -1.91 -9.14 11.67
CA GLU A 104 -0.64 -9.82 11.68
C GLU A 104 0.34 -9.15 10.73
N LYS A 105 1.60 -9.08 11.17
CA LYS A 105 2.67 -8.69 10.28
C LYS A 105 2.81 -9.79 9.23
N ALA A 106 2.53 -9.45 7.97
CA ALA A 106 2.81 -10.35 6.87
C ALA A 106 4.31 -10.75 6.88
N GLU A 107 4.59 -12.01 7.15
CA GLU A 107 5.93 -12.58 7.09
C GLU A 107 6.22 -13.06 5.67
N ASN A 108 7.47 -12.89 5.22
CA ASN A 108 7.90 -13.30 3.88
C ASN A 108 7.09 -12.70 2.71
N CYS A 109 6.52 -11.50 2.87
CA CYS A 109 6.00 -10.73 1.75
C CYS A 109 7.13 -10.43 0.75
N LYS A 110 7.28 -11.30 -0.25
CA LYS A 110 7.92 -10.99 -1.51
C LYS A 110 6.82 -10.46 -2.41
N MET A 111 6.77 -9.15 -2.53
CA MET A 111 5.98 -8.48 -3.56
C MET A 111 6.92 -8.24 -4.74
#